data_AF-A0A9R1S2L8-F1
#
_entry.id   AF-A0A9R1S2L8-F1
#
_cell.length_a   1.000
_cell.length_b   1.000
_cell.length_c   1.000
_cell.angle_alpha   90.00
_cell.angle_beta   90.00
_cell.angle_gamma   90.00
#
_symmetry.space_group_name_H-M   'P 1'
#
loop_
_entity.id
_entity.type
_entity.pdbx_description
1 polymer ?
#
loop_
_entity_poly.entity_id
_entity_poly.type
_entity_poly.pdbx_seq_one_letter_code
_entity_poly.pdbx_strand_id
1 'polypeptide(L)'
;MGLQVAYPKDISANPTDQNKVYYYRAYNFTINMFWSPFLVRAREPDHDDPAHTGHYSLYLDEPDDKWVSQVPRFDYVLVSAANWFSRPSLFYEKRRLIGCSFCSRQYGVPDLTLYYSQRKAWRVALRAINALDGVKGRVIVRMLSPMSHFENGTWDQGGNCKRTEPIRSNQTVMEGRDLQFYTAQMEEYRAAEKAARPKGLRLMLMDATAAMLMRPDGHPSRYGHWPNEKVQLYNDCIHWCLPGPIDIWNDLLFQMMLV
;
A
#
# COMPACT_ATOMS: atom_id res chain seq x y z
N MET A 1 29.51 2.44 -7.19
CA MET A 1 29.60 3.46 -6.11
C MET A 1 28.17 3.83 -5.78
N GLY A 2 27.58 3.27 -4.72
CA GLY A 2 26.20 3.55 -4.34
C GLY A 2 26.10 4.95 -3.74
N LEU A 3 25.12 5.73 -4.17
CA LEU A 3 24.83 7.08 -3.63
C LEU A 3 24.24 6.95 -2.22
N GLN A 4 25.07 6.65 -1.23
CA GLN A 4 24.68 6.68 0.18
C GLN A 4 25.09 8.03 0.79
N VAL A 5 24.12 8.93 0.91
CA VAL A 5 24.34 10.33 1.32
C VAL A 5 24.37 10.48 2.85
N ALA A 6 23.69 9.59 3.59
CA ALA A 6 23.68 9.61 5.06
C ALA A 6 23.37 8.24 5.68
N TYR A 7 23.77 8.08 6.95
CA TYR A 7 23.39 6.94 7.80
C TYR A 7 22.35 7.41 8.84
N PRO A 8 21.06 7.10 8.66
CA PRO A 8 20.06 7.41 9.68
C PRO A 8 20.29 6.56 10.93
N LYS A 9 19.96 7.13 12.10
CA LYS A 9 19.86 6.38 13.35
C LYS A 9 18.45 5.81 13.47
N ASP A 10 18.31 4.50 13.58
CA ASP A 10 17.05 3.89 14.03
C ASP A 10 16.82 4.26 15.51
N ILE A 11 15.71 4.95 15.77
CA ILE A 11 15.25 5.38 17.10
C ILE A 11 13.87 4.82 17.43
N SER A 12 13.48 3.73 16.77
CA SER A 12 12.22 3.03 17.03
C SER A 12 12.17 2.56 18.48
N ALA A 13 10.99 2.67 19.12
CA ALA A 13 10.81 2.24 20.51
C ALA A 13 11.04 0.73 20.67
N ASN A 14 10.66 -0.05 19.67
CA ASN A 14 10.91 -1.49 19.60
C ASN A 14 11.59 -1.86 18.27
N PRO A 15 12.84 -2.38 18.29
CA PRO A 15 13.55 -2.78 17.09
C PRO A 15 12.88 -3.89 16.28
N THR A 16 12.00 -4.68 16.88
CA THR A 16 11.28 -5.78 16.20
C THR A 16 9.92 -5.36 15.66
N ASP A 17 9.44 -4.16 15.96
CA ASP A 17 8.19 -3.63 15.40
C ASP A 17 8.40 -3.29 13.91
N GLN A 18 7.35 -3.49 13.12
CA GLN A 18 7.27 -3.09 11.72
C GLN A 18 7.20 -1.57 11.57
N ASN A 19 6.72 -0.86 12.61
CA ASN A 19 6.82 0.59 12.68
C ASN A 19 8.28 1.01 12.90
N LYS A 20 8.79 1.91 12.05
CA LYS A 20 10.17 2.39 12.11
C LYS A 20 10.25 3.89 12.26
N VAL A 21 11.24 4.37 12.99
CA VAL A 21 11.57 5.80 13.11
C VAL A 21 13.05 5.98 12.84
N TYR A 22 13.37 6.65 11.74
CA TYR A 22 14.73 6.94 11.31
C TYR A 22 15.05 8.41 11.49
N TYR A 23 16.09 8.73 12.26
CA TYR A 23 16.56 10.10 12.46
C TYR A 23 17.83 10.39 11.65
N TYR A 24 17.73 11.34 10.72
CA TYR A 24 18.84 11.80 9.88
C TYR A 24 19.55 12.97 10.55
N ARG A 25 20.54 12.66 11.41
CA ARG A 25 21.25 13.66 12.22
C ARG A 25 21.83 14.82 11.41
N ALA A 26 22.46 14.54 10.28
CA ALA A 26 23.14 15.54 9.46
C ALA A 26 22.17 16.58 8.84
N TYR A 27 20.89 16.22 8.69
CA TYR A 27 19.87 17.05 8.04
C TYR A 27 18.72 17.42 8.98
N ASN A 28 18.78 16.94 10.23
CA ASN A 28 17.79 17.17 11.28
C ASN A 28 16.33 16.91 10.86
N PHE A 29 16.07 15.77 10.22
CA PHE A 29 14.69 15.32 9.95
C PHE A 29 14.49 13.86 10.37
N THR A 30 13.23 13.46 10.52
CA THR A 30 12.82 12.10 10.84
C THR A 30 11.95 11.52 9.73
N ILE A 31 12.11 10.23 9.45
CA ILE A 31 11.16 9.44 8.66
C ILE A 31 10.49 8.46 9.61
N ASN A 32 9.16 8.55 9.69
CA ASN A 32 8.34 7.63 10.46
C ASN A 32 7.57 6.73 9.48
N MET A 33 7.74 5.43 9.63
CA MET A 33 7.04 4.41 8.87
C MET A 33 6.01 3.75 9.77
N PHE A 34 4.74 3.81 9.37
CA PHE A 34 3.65 3.15 10.07
C PHE A 34 3.19 1.94 9.25
N TRP A 35 3.24 0.76 9.84
CA TRP A 35 2.74 -0.45 9.21
C TRP A 35 1.22 -0.56 9.39
N SER A 36 0.51 -0.13 8.35
CA SER A 36 -0.94 -0.24 8.23
C SER A 36 -1.31 -0.66 6.80
N PRO A 37 -1.12 -1.94 6.43
CA PRO A 37 -1.22 -2.40 5.04
C PRO A 37 -2.62 -2.23 4.42
N PHE A 38 -3.65 -2.09 5.25
CA PHE A 38 -5.04 -1.89 4.86
C PHE A 38 -5.57 -0.49 5.18
N LEU A 39 -4.77 0.43 5.74
CA LEU A 39 -5.13 1.77 6.23
C LEU A 39 -6.16 1.84 7.37
N VAL A 40 -7.02 0.83 7.48
CA VAL A 40 -8.00 0.63 8.56
C VAL A 40 -7.48 -0.36 9.59
N ARG A 41 -8.11 -0.38 10.76
CA ARG A 41 -7.79 -1.36 11.79
C ARG A 41 -7.90 -2.77 11.21
N ALA A 42 -6.81 -3.53 11.35
CA ALA A 42 -6.73 -4.90 10.92
C ALA A 42 -6.18 -5.79 12.04
N ARG A 43 -6.60 -7.05 12.07
CA ARG A 43 -5.96 -8.11 12.86
C ARG A 43 -5.44 -9.18 11.93
N GLU A 44 -4.24 -9.67 12.24
CA GLU A 44 -3.65 -10.80 11.55
C GLU A 44 -4.53 -12.05 11.72
N PRO A 45 -4.43 -13.03 10.81
CA PRO A 45 -5.11 -14.29 10.95
C PRO A 45 -4.80 -14.96 12.28
N ASP A 46 -5.82 -15.53 12.92
CA ASP A 46 -5.61 -16.38 14.08
C ASP A 46 -5.01 -17.71 13.61
N HIS A 47 -3.75 -17.95 13.97
CA HIS A 47 -3.04 -19.17 13.60
C HIS A 47 -3.56 -20.40 14.36
N ASP A 48 -4.24 -20.19 15.48
CA ASP A 48 -4.84 -21.22 16.32
C ASP A 48 -6.33 -21.47 15.99
N ASP A 49 -6.88 -20.76 14.99
CA ASP A 49 -8.23 -21.02 14.47
C ASP A 49 -8.33 -22.50 14.00
N PRO A 50 -9.22 -23.32 14.58
CA PRO A 50 -9.39 -24.73 14.19
C PRO A 50 -9.76 -24.91 12.71
N ALA A 51 -10.34 -23.89 12.08
CA ALA A 51 -10.65 -23.91 10.66
C ALA A 51 -9.47 -23.47 9.77
N HIS A 52 -8.33 -23.06 10.37
CA HIS A 52 -7.10 -22.59 9.74
C HIS A 52 -7.36 -21.68 8.54
N THR A 53 -8.33 -20.80 8.68
CA THR A 53 -8.87 -20.12 7.51
C THR A 53 -7.91 -19.09 6.93
N GLY A 54 -6.93 -18.61 7.72
CA GLY A 54 -5.90 -17.69 7.26
C GLY A 54 -6.43 -16.31 6.86
N HIS A 55 -7.61 -15.91 7.37
CA HIS A 55 -8.25 -14.65 7.01
C HIS A 55 -7.83 -13.50 7.93
N TYR A 56 -7.49 -12.35 7.35
CA TYR A 56 -7.35 -11.10 8.10
C TYR A 56 -8.72 -10.60 8.56
N SER A 57 -8.80 -9.98 9.74
CA SER A 57 -10.02 -9.27 10.14
C SER A 57 -9.86 -7.78 9.87
N LEU A 58 -10.65 -7.22 8.94
CA LEU A 58 -10.64 -5.80 8.58
C LEU A 58 -11.87 -5.09 9.16
N TYR A 59 -11.66 -4.02 9.92
CA TYR A 59 -12.75 -3.21 10.48
C TYR A 59 -12.97 -1.99 9.57
N LEU A 60 -13.89 -2.12 8.60
CA LEU A 60 -14.05 -1.19 7.48
C LEU A 60 -14.78 0.12 7.84
N ASP A 61 -15.02 0.37 9.12
CA ASP A 61 -15.48 1.64 9.69
C ASP A 61 -14.53 2.23 10.74
N GLU A 62 -13.41 1.55 11.03
CA GLU A 62 -12.42 1.96 12.02
C GLU A 62 -11.09 2.32 11.30
N PRO A 63 -10.74 3.60 11.11
CA PRO A 63 -9.43 3.98 10.58
C PRO A 63 -8.32 3.51 11.54
N ASP A 64 -7.13 3.19 11.04
CA ASP A 64 -6.05 2.69 11.91
C ASP A 64 -5.40 3.84 12.70
N ASP A 65 -5.74 3.91 13.99
CA ASP A 65 -5.25 4.94 14.91
C ASP A 65 -3.72 4.99 15.04
N LYS A 66 -3.00 3.91 14.68
CA LYS A 66 -1.54 3.86 14.69
C LYS A 66 -0.91 5.00 13.89
N TRP A 67 -1.51 5.37 12.75
CA TRP A 67 -0.97 6.41 11.87
C TRP A 67 -1.86 7.64 11.80
N VAL A 68 -3.19 7.48 11.81
CA VAL A 68 -4.15 8.58 11.62
C VAL A 68 -4.00 9.64 12.69
N SER A 69 -3.90 9.23 13.95
CA SER A 69 -3.71 10.13 15.09
C SER A 69 -2.40 10.93 15.04
N GLN A 70 -1.42 10.44 14.27
CA GLN A 70 -0.10 11.04 14.17
C GLN A 70 0.02 12.06 13.03
N VAL A 71 -0.91 12.05 12.06
CA VAL A 71 -0.90 12.91 10.88
C VAL A 71 -0.65 14.40 11.20
N PRO A 72 -1.30 15.02 12.21
CA PRO A 72 -1.08 16.45 12.49
C PRO A 72 0.35 16.81 12.92
N ARG A 73 1.18 15.81 13.26
CA ARG A 73 2.55 16.00 13.76
C ARG A 73 3.61 16.07 12.66
N PHE A 74 3.24 15.79 11.41
CA PHE A 74 4.20 15.67 10.30
C PHE A 74 4.07 16.80 9.29
N ASP A 75 5.22 17.24 8.76
CA ASP A 75 5.27 18.20 7.66
C ASP A 75 4.81 17.58 6.33
N TYR A 76 5.06 16.28 6.15
CA TYR A 76 4.67 15.50 4.98
C TYR A 76 4.19 14.12 5.41
N VAL A 77 3.08 13.66 4.85
CA VAL A 77 2.52 12.32 5.10
C VAL A 77 2.30 11.62 3.77
N LEU A 78 2.96 10.48 3.54
CA LEU A 78 2.76 9.64 2.37
C LEU A 78 1.81 8.48 2.72
N VAL A 79 0.62 8.46 2.13
CA VAL A 79 -0.38 7.41 2.33
C VAL A 79 -0.42 6.49 1.11
N SER A 80 -0.30 5.18 1.33
CA SER A 80 -0.40 4.19 0.24
C SER A 80 -0.84 2.82 0.73
N ALA A 81 -1.73 2.16 -0.02
CA ALA A 81 -2.14 0.78 0.21
C ALA A 81 -2.80 0.18 -1.04
N ALA A 82 -2.42 -1.05 -1.40
CA ALA A 82 -3.03 -1.78 -2.51
C ALA A 82 -2.92 -3.31 -2.35
N ASN A 83 -1.72 -3.88 -2.48
CA ASN A 83 -1.54 -5.31 -2.69
C ASN A 83 -2.12 -6.21 -1.57
N TRP A 84 -2.12 -5.73 -0.33
CA TRP A 84 -2.61 -6.47 0.83
C TRP A 84 -4.10 -6.80 0.77
N PHE A 85 -4.92 -5.99 0.09
CA PHE A 85 -6.35 -6.28 -0.11
C PHE A 85 -6.61 -7.57 -0.91
N SER A 86 -5.59 -8.16 -1.53
CA SER A 86 -5.69 -9.48 -2.18
C SER A 86 -5.61 -10.66 -1.21
N ARG A 87 -5.32 -10.43 0.08
CA ARG A 87 -5.31 -11.48 1.10
C ARG A 87 -6.76 -11.89 1.47
N PRO A 88 -7.02 -13.18 1.72
CA PRO A 88 -8.28 -13.61 2.32
C PRO A 88 -8.61 -12.80 3.57
N SER A 89 -9.83 -12.28 3.64
CA SER A 89 -10.20 -11.30 4.65
C SER A 89 -11.67 -11.39 5.04
N LEU A 90 -11.96 -11.15 6.31
CA LEU A 90 -13.28 -10.98 6.90
C LEU A 90 -13.51 -9.50 7.16
N PHE A 91 -14.73 -9.03 6.88
CA PHE A 91 -15.08 -7.61 6.93
C PHE A 91 -16.03 -7.33 8.08
N TYR A 92 -15.64 -6.42 8.95
CA TYR A 92 -16.39 -6.02 10.13
C TYR A 92 -16.82 -4.56 10.03
N GLU A 93 -18.05 -4.29 10.44
CA GLU A 93 -18.57 -2.94 10.65
C GLU A 93 -19.38 -2.89 11.94
N LYS A 94 -19.18 -1.86 12.75
CA LYS A 94 -19.75 -1.75 14.11
C LYS A 94 -19.49 -3.05 14.90
N ARG A 95 -18.30 -3.63 14.69
CA ARG A 95 -17.86 -4.92 15.23
C ARG A 95 -18.72 -6.14 14.85
N ARG A 96 -19.53 -6.05 13.79
CA ARG A 96 -20.31 -7.16 13.26
C ARG A 96 -19.72 -7.63 11.93
N LEU A 97 -19.62 -8.95 11.75
CA LEU A 97 -19.21 -9.52 10.46
C LEU A 97 -20.29 -9.23 9.42
N ILE A 98 -19.92 -8.57 8.32
CA ILE A 98 -20.85 -8.17 7.25
C ILE A 98 -20.55 -8.84 5.90
N GLY A 99 -19.36 -9.40 5.74
CA GLY A 99 -18.92 -9.98 4.48
C GLY A 99 -17.47 -10.46 4.54
N CYS A 100 -16.97 -10.90 3.41
CA CYS A 100 -15.61 -11.40 3.27
C CYS A 100 -15.06 -11.20 1.85
N SER A 101 -13.80 -11.59 1.66
CA SER A 101 -13.20 -11.88 0.35
C SER A 101 -12.44 -13.20 0.43
N PHE A 102 -12.59 -14.05 -0.59
CA PHE A 102 -11.95 -15.37 -0.67
C PHE A 102 -12.38 -16.33 0.45
N CYS A 103 -13.60 -16.19 0.96
CA CYS A 103 -14.13 -17.06 2.01
C CYS A 103 -15.17 -18.05 1.47
N SER A 104 -15.32 -19.18 2.17
CA SER A 104 -16.34 -20.18 1.84
C SER A 104 -17.70 -19.80 2.47
N ARG A 105 -18.76 -20.52 2.07
CA ARG A 105 -20.11 -20.33 2.63
C ARG A 105 -20.20 -20.58 4.16
N GLN A 106 -19.17 -21.16 4.78
CA GLN A 106 -19.17 -21.51 6.21
C GLN A 106 -19.37 -20.29 7.14
N TYR A 107 -19.03 -19.09 6.67
CA TYR A 107 -19.17 -17.87 7.46
C TYR A 107 -20.59 -17.29 7.47
N GLY A 108 -21.49 -17.79 6.63
CA GLY A 108 -22.87 -17.28 6.55
C GLY A 108 -22.99 -15.81 6.11
N VAL A 109 -21.95 -15.24 5.51
CA VAL A 109 -21.90 -13.86 5.01
C VAL A 109 -21.54 -13.82 3.53
N PRO A 110 -21.94 -12.79 2.77
CA PRO A 110 -21.61 -12.68 1.35
C PRO A 110 -20.12 -12.42 1.12
N ASP A 111 -19.59 -12.94 0.00
CA ASP A 111 -18.33 -12.47 -0.56
C ASP A 111 -18.56 -11.10 -1.21
N LEU A 112 -18.08 -10.04 -0.54
CA LEU A 112 -18.16 -8.67 -1.01
C LEU A 112 -16.97 -8.30 -1.91
N THR A 113 -16.02 -9.22 -2.08
CA THR A 113 -14.79 -9.10 -2.87
C THR A 113 -13.73 -8.16 -2.28
N LEU A 114 -12.48 -8.34 -2.71
CA LEU A 114 -11.37 -7.43 -2.45
C LEU A 114 -11.65 -5.98 -2.87
N TYR A 115 -12.47 -5.76 -3.91
CA TYR A 115 -12.75 -4.43 -4.44
C TYR A 115 -13.59 -3.60 -3.46
N TYR A 116 -14.52 -4.25 -2.74
CA TYR A 116 -15.32 -3.60 -1.72
C TYR A 116 -14.46 -3.10 -0.56
N SER A 117 -13.63 -3.99 0.00
CA SER A 117 -12.78 -3.65 1.14
C SER A 117 -11.75 -2.59 0.81
N GLN A 118 -11.10 -2.68 -0.36
CA GLN A 118 -10.15 -1.67 -0.82
C GLN A 118 -10.79 -0.29 -0.92
N ARG A 119 -11.95 -0.18 -1.61
CA ARG A 119 -12.63 1.10 -1.79
C ARG A 119 -13.06 1.68 -0.44
N LYS A 120 -13.61 0.83 0.43
CA LYS A 120 -14.13 1.25 1.72
C LYS A 120 -13.01 1.70 2.67
N ALA A 121 -11.89 0.99 2.70
CA ALA A 121 -10.74 1.37 3.49
C ALA A 121 -10.13 2.71 3.05
N TRP A 122 -9.96 2.93 1.74
CA TRP A 122 -9.52 4.22 1.21
C TRP A 122 -10.49 5.36 1.56
N ARG A 123 -11.79 5.13 1.42
CA ARG A 123 -12.82 6.09 1.83
C ARG A 123 -12.70 6.45 3.31
N VAL A 124 -12.58 5.46 4.19
CA VAL A 124 -12.50 5.67 5.64
C VAL A 124 -11.21 6.40 6.01
N ALA A 125 -10.07 5.96 5.49
CA ALA A 125 -8.77 6.59 5.75
C ALA A 125 -8.75 8.06 5.33
N LEU A 126 -9.20 8.38 4.10
CA LEU A 126 -9.19 9.75 3.60
C LEU A 126 -10.23 10.64 4.30
N ARG A 127 -11.39 10.09 4.68
CA ARG A 127 -12.36 10.82 5.51
C ARG A 127 -11.81 11.10 6.90
N ALA A 128 -11.09 10.15 7.49
CA ALA A 128 -10.46 10.32 8.78
C ALA A 128 -9.41 11.45 8.73
N ILE A 129 -8.55 11.47 7.71
CA ILE A 129 -7.61 12.58 7.48
C ILE A 129 -8.35 13.92 7.36
N ASN A 130 -9.41 13.98 6.55
CA ASN A 130 -10.21 15.20 6.38
C ASN A 130 -10.94 15.64 7.65
N ALA A 131 -11.15 14.74 8.62
CA ALA A 131 -11.81 15.03 9.88
C ALA A 131 -10.82 15.50 10.97
N LEU A 132 -9.50 15.39 10.74
CA LEU A 132 -8.50 15.87 11.68
C LEU A 132 -8.43 17.40 11.69
N ASP A 133 -8.29 17.95 12.89
CA ASP A 133 -7.96 19.34 13.10
C ASP A 133 -6.44 19.54 13.18
N GLY A 134 -5.97 20.73 12.80
CA GLY A 134 -4.57 21.13 12.99
C GLY A 134 -3.56 20.47 12.04
N VAL A 135 -4.00 19.85 10.95
CA VAL A 135 -3.10 19.32 9.92
C VAL A 135 -2.48 20.48 9.13
N LYS A 136 -1.22 20.80 9.43
CA LYS A 136 -0.44 21.85 8.75
C LYS A 136 0.38 21.32 7.57
N GLY A 137 0.79 20.05 7.65
CA GLY A 137 1.60 19.39 6.64
C GLY A 137 0.85 19.06 5.36
N ARG A 138 1.59 18.55 4.37
CA ARG A 138 1.03 18.09 3.10
C ARG A 138 0.77 16.59 3.16
N VAL A 139 -0.43 16.17 2.77
CA VAL A 139 -0.79 14.76 2.70
C VAL A 139 -0.72 14.31 1.24
N ILE A 140 0.21 13.42 0.95
CA ILE A 140 0.49 12.86 -0.36
C ILE A 140 -0.14 11.49 -0.44
N VAL A 141 -1.07 11.32 -1.38
CA VAL A 141 -1.72 10.04 -1.65
C VAL A 141 -1.03 9.39 -2.84
N ARG A 142 -0.30 8.31 -2.57
CA ARG A 142 0.35 7.51 -3.61
C ARG A 142 -0.61 6.45 -4.14
N MET A 143 -0.86 6.51 -5.44
CA MET A 143 -1.67 5.51 -6.14
C MET A 143 -0.95 4.15 -6.15
N LEU A 144 -1.69 3.09 -6.50
CA LEU A 144 -1.18 1.72 -6.46
C LEU A 144 0.12 1.53 -7.25
N SER A 145 0.92 0.59 -6.77
CA SER A 145 1.92 -0.08 -7.61
C SER A 145 1.21 -1.17 -8.41
N PRO A 146 1.48 -1.31 -9.73
CA PRO A 146 0.93 -2.41 -10.53
C PRO A 146 1.21 -3.77 -9.90
N MET A 147 0.23 -4.68 -10.03
CA MET A 147 0.31 -6.06 -9.54
C MET A 147 0.23 -7.08 -10.69
N SER A 148 0.16 -6.59 -11.93
CA SER A 148 -0.18 -7.37 -13.13
C SER A 148 1.01 -7.90 -13.92
N HIS A 149 2.26 -7.63 -13.53
CA HIS A 149 3.45 -8.07 -14.29
C HIS A 149 3.77 -9.57 -14.22
N PHE A 150 2.84 -10.39 -13.76
CA PHE A 150 2.96 -11.83 -13.87
C PHE A 150 2.62 -12.30 -15.29
N GLU A 151 3.51 -13.11 -15.86
CA GLU A 151 3.38 -13.75 -17.17
C GLU A 151 3.33 -15.27 -17.01
N ASN A 152 2.61 -15.94 -17.90
CA ASN A 152 2.46 -17.41 -17.94
C ASN A 152 1.85 -18.02 -16.66
N GLY A 153 1.04 -17.26 -15.93
CA GLY A 153 0.36 -17.70 -14.72
C GLY A 153 0.07 -16.52 -13.79
N THR A 154 -0.77 -16.73 -12.79
CA THR A 154 -0.97 -15.78 -11.70
C THR A 154 0.11 -15.94 -10.63
N TRP A 155 0.10 -15.03 -9.65
CA TRP A 155 1.02 -15.04 -8.51
C TRP A 155 1.12 -16.40 -7.79
N ASP A 156 0.03 -17.18 -7.75
CA ASP A 156 -0.11 -18.48 -7.11
C ASP A 156 -0.14 -19.68 -8.09
N GLN A 157 -0.03 -19.43 -9.40
CA GLN A 157 -0.16 -20.46 -10.44
C GLN A 157 1.08 -20.50 -11.37
N GLY A 158 2.27 -20.30 -10.80
CA GLY A 158 3.53 -20.41 -11.54
C GLY A 158 3.87 -19.20 -12.42
N GLY A 159 3.16 -18.08 -12.26
CA GLY A 159 3.47 -16.82 -12.93
C GLY A 159 4.89 -16.33 -12.62
N ASN A 160 5.49 -15.63 -13.58
CA ASN A 160 6.82 -15.04 -13.43
C ASN A 160 6.93 -13.67 -14.13
N CYS A 161 8.01 -12.95 -13.89
CA CYS A 161 8.31 -11.66 -14.50
C CYS A 161 9.78 -11.73 -14.95
N LYS A 162 10.00 -12.18 -16.18
CA LYS A 162 11.36 -12.43 -16.71
C LYS A 162 11.83 -11.36 -17.69
N ARG A 163 11.00 -10.36 -17.97
CA ARG A 163 11.36 -9.25 -18.85
C ARG A 163 12.58 -8.54 -18.29
N THR A 164 13.45 -8.11 -19.20
CA THR A 164 14.71 -7.40 -18.88
C THR A 164 14.74 -5.99 -19.45
N GLU A 165 13.68 -5.59 -20.15
CA GLU A 165 13.57 -4.28 -20.78
C GLU A 165 12.20 -3.66 -20.48
N PRO A 166 12.13 -2.32 -20.34
CA PRO A 166 10.87 -1.59 -20.27
C PRO A 166 10.01 -1.84 -21.50
N ILE A 167 8.71 -1.61 -21.36
CA ILE A 167 7.76 -1.68 -22.48
C ILE A 167 7.23 -0.29 -22.81
N ARG A 168 6.82 -0.11 -24.06
CA ARG A 168 6.24 1.16 -24.53
C ARG A 168 4.80 1.30 -24.06
N SER A 169 4.32 2.54 -23.98
CA SER A 169 2.95 2.87 -23.58
C SER A 169 1.87 2.26 -24.46
N ASN A 170 2.17 1.93 -25.72
CA ASN A 170 1.24 1.25 -26.63
C ASN A 170 1.29 -0.28 -26.55
N GLN A 171 2.15 -0.84 -25.71
CA GLN A 171 2.31 -2.29 -25.51
C GLN A 171 1.64 -2.79 -24.22
N THR A 172 1.05 -1.88 -23.44
CA THR A 172 0.36 -2.22 -22.20
C THR A 172 -0.82 -1.29 -21.97
N VAL A 173 -1.83 -1.82 -21.29
CA VAL A 173 -2.98 -1.06 -20.81
C VAL A 173 -3.29 -1.53 -19.40
N MET A 174 -3.70 -0.60 -18.54
CA MET A 174 -4.14 -0.95 -17.19
C MET A 174 -5.48 -1.68 -17.28
N GLU A 175 -5.53 -2.90 -16.75
CA GLU A 175 -6.71 -3.76 -16.84
C GLU A 175 -6.93 -4.58 -15.56
N GLY A 176 -8.04 -5.33 -15.54
CA GLY A 176 -8.33 -6.29 -14.48
C GLY A 176 -8.33 -5.69 -13.07
N ARG A 177 -7.51 -6.27 -12.18
CA ARG A 177 -7.43 -5.84 -10.78
C ARG A 177 -6.82 -4.45 -10.63
N ASP A 178 -5.77 -4.15 -11.39
CA ASP A 178 -5.07 -2.87 -11.32
C ASP A 178 -6.02 -1.73 -11.69
N LEU A 179 -6.78 -1.87 -12.79
CA LEU A 179 -7.75 -0.86 -13.22
C LEU A 179 -8.87 -0.62 -12.19
N GLN A 180 -9.41 -1.69 -11.60
CA GLN A 180 -10.47 -1.56 -10.61
C GLN A 180 -9.97 -0.89 -9.33
N PHE A 181 -8.78 -1.26 -8.86
CA PHE A 181 -8.16 -0.63 -7.69
C PHE A 181 -7.82 0.84 -7.96
N TYR A 182 -7.26 1.13 -9.13
CA TYR A 182 -6.92 2.48 -9.56
C TYR A 182 -8.16 3.38 -9.59
N THR A 183 -9.22 2.91 -10.25
CA THR A 183 -10.46 3.66 -10.42
C THR A 183 -11.07 3.98 -9.05
N ALA A 184 -11.14 3.00 -8.16
CA ALA A 184 -11.65 3.21 -6.81
C ALA A 184 -10.78 4.19 -6.00
N GLN A 185 -9.45 4.05 -6.03
CA GLN A 185 -8.53 4.99 -5.34
C GLN A 185 -8.68 6.41 -5.87
N MET A 186 -8.74 6.58 -7.18
CA MET A 186 -8.89 7.89 -7.82
C MET A 186 -10.24 8.54 -7.50
N GLU A 187 -11.33 7.77 -7.46
CA GLU A 187 -12.65 8.27 -7.05
C GLU A 187 -12.67 8.72 -5.60
N GLU A 188 -12.16 7.90 -4.67
CA GLU A 188 -12.11 8.27 -3.25
C GLU A 188 -11.13 9.44 -2.99
N TYR A 189 -9.99 9.48 -3.70
CA TYR A 189 -9.07 10.62 -3.68
C TYR A 189 -9.76 11.91 -4.12
N ARG A 190 -10.41 11.92 -5.29
CA ARG A 190 -11.09 13.11 -5.81
C ARG A 190 -12.19 13.61 -4.87
N ALA A 191 -12.94 12.69 -4.27
CA ALA A 191 -13.95 13.02 -3.27
C ALA A 191 -13.33 13.64 -2.02
N ALA A 192 -12.22 13.08 -1.53
CA ALA A 192 -11.50 13.58 -0.36
C ALA A 192 -10.84 14.94 -0.63
N GLU A 193 -10.19 15.12 -1.78
CA GLU A 193 -9.57 16.39 -2.19
C GLU A 193 -10.62 17.51 -2.25
N LYS A 194 -11.78 17.24 -2.86
CA LYS A 194 -12.90 18.20 -2.89
C LYS A 194 -13.37 18.59 -1.49
N ALA A 195 -13.46 17.64 -0.56
CA ALA A 195 -13.85 17.88 0.82
C ALA A 195 -12.77 18.58 1.67
N ALA A 196 -11.49 18.44 1.30
CA ALA A 196 -10.35 19.06 1.98
C ALA A 196 -10.18 20.54 1.62
N ARG A 197 -10.51 20.94 0.38
CA ARG A 197 -10.32 22.31 -0.14
C ARG A 197 -10.88 23.40 0.78
N PRO A 198 -12.14 23.35 1.28
CA PRO A 198 -12.67 24.39 2.16
C PRO A 198 -11.99 24.46 3.53
N LYS A 199 -11.30 23.39 3.94
CA LYS A 199 -10.56 23.30 5.22
C LYS A 199 -9.11 23.77 5.11
N GLY A 200 -8.64 24.09 3.90
CA GLY A 200 -7.23 24.42 3.65
C GLY A 200 -6.28 23.23 3.75
N LEU A 201 -6.79 22.00 3.90
CA LEU A 201 -5.98 20.79 3.93
C LEU A 201 -5.41 20.50 2.54
N ARG A 202 -4.09 20.36 2.45
CA ARG A 202 -3.35 20.07 1.21
C ARG A 202 -3.24 18.57 0.96
N LEU A 203 -4.26 18.00 0.29
CA LEU A 203 -4.17 16.67 -0.31
C LEU A 203 -3.52 16.78 -1.70
N MET A 204 -2.50 15.95 -1.95
CA MET A 204 -1.77 15.92 -3.21
C MET A 204 -1.75 14.50 -3.78
N LEU A 205 -1.90 14.37 -5.09
CA LEU A 205 -1.86 13.10 -5.80
C LEU A 205 -0.43 12.79 -6.25
N MET A 206 0.08 11.63 -5.86
CA MET A 206 1.30 11.04 -6.41
C MET A 206 0.93 9.82 -7.24
N ASP A 207 0.77 10.01 -8.55
CA ASP A 207 0.42 8.94 -9.47
C ASP A 207 1.59 8.56 -10.38
N ALA A 208 2.24 7.46 -10.02
CA ALA A 208 3.27 6.82 -10.84
C ALA A 208 2.75 5.56 -11.55
N THR A 209 1.46 5.22 -11.43
CA THR A 209 0.93 3.90 -11.78
C THR A 209 1.21 3.54 -13.24
N ALA A 210 0.91 4.45 -14.16
CA ALA A 210 1.14 4.24 -15.60
C ALA A 210 2.64 4.11 -15.94
N ALA A 211 3.49 4.90 -15.28
CA ALA A 211 4.94 4.82 -15.47
C ALA A 211 5.48 3.46 -14.98
N MET A 212 5.00 2.99 -13.82
CA MET A 212 5.41 1.70 -13.28
C MET A 212 4.88 0.52 -14.10
N LEU A 213 3.69 0.64 -14.72
CA LEU A 213 3.12 -0.40 -15.59
C LEU A 213 3.98 -0.66 -16.84
N MET A 214 4.80 0.31 -17.24
CA MET A 214 5.75 0.18 -18.33
C MET A 214 7.08 -0.48 -17.91
N ARG A 215 7.20 -0.89 -16.65
CA ARG A 215 8.46 -1.38 -16.05
C ARG A 215 8.41 -2.84 -15.56
N PRO A 216 7.94 -3.80 -16.37
CA PRO A 216 7.98 -5.22 -15.96
C PRO A 216 9.42 -5.75 -15.77
N ASP A 217 10.42 -5.02 -16.26
CA ASP A 217 11.85 -5.28 -16.05
C ASP A 217 12.36 -4.99 -14.63
N GLY A 218 11.57 -4.28 -13.83
CA GLY A 218 11.98 -3.77 -12.53
C GLY A 218 11.88 -4.74 -11.36
N HIS A 219 11.39 -5.95 -11.59
CA HIS A 219 11.07 -6.90 -10.52
C HIS A 219 12.24 -7.84 -10.18
N PRO A 220 12.41 -8.22 -8.89
CA PRO A 220 13.41 -9.20 -8.49
C PRO A 220 13.20 -10.57 -9.11
N SER A 221 11.95 -10.94 -9.44
CA SER A 221 11.60 -12.25 -9.97
C SER A 221 12.10 -13.33 -8.99
N ARG A 222 12.84 -14.32 -9.47
CA ARG A 222 13.50 -15.35 -8.64
C ARG A 222 14.58 -14.85 -7.69
N TYR A 223 15.01 -13.60 -7.79
CA TYR A 223 16.10 -13.03 -6.98
C TYR A 223 15.59 -12.22 -5.78
N GLY A 224 14.28 -12.26 -5.49
CA GLY A 224 13.68 -11.64 -4.30
C GLY A 224 13.97 -12.39 -2.99
N HIS A 225 14.53 -13.60 -3.08
CA HIS A 225 14.79 -14.49 -1.95
C HIS A 225 16.24 -14.93 -1.91
N TRP A 226 16.71 -15.33 -0.72
CA TRP A 226 18.04 -15.92 -0.60
C TRP A 226 18.08 -17.27 -1.32
N PRO A 227 19.22 -17.66 -1.94
CA PRO A 227 19.31 -18.90 -2.72
C PRO A 227 18.94 -20.19 -1.96
N ASN A 228 19.04 -20.17 -0.63
CA ASN A 228 18.75 -21.28 0.27
C ASN A 228 17.40 -21.16 1.00
N GLU A 229 16.62 -20.11 0.72
CA GLU A 229 15.34 -19.87 1.35
C GLU A 229 14.27 -20.81 0.79
N LYS A 230 13.59 -21.56 1.66
CA LYS A 230 12.46 -22.41 1.26
C LYS A 230 11.19 -21.58 1.22
N VAL A 231 10.85 -21.05 0.05
CA VAL A 231 9.62 -20.28 -0.17
C VAL A 231 8.64 -21.03 -1.07
N GLN A 232 7.34 -20.92 -0.76
CA GLN A 232 6.28 -21.51 -1.58
C GLN A 232 6.05 -20.73 -2.88
N LEU A 233 6.22 -19.41 -2.84
CA LEU A 233 6.06 -18.51 -3.97
C LEU A 233 7.42 -17.92 -4.30
N TYR A 234 8.08 -18.51 -5.29
CA TYR A 234 9.49 -18.23 -5.55
C TYR A 234 9.71 -16.98 -6.42
N ASN A 235 8.74 -16.60 -7.25
CA ASN A 235 8.86 -15.46 -8.14
C ASN A 235 8.20 -14.22 -7.52
N ASP A 236 9.01 -13.20 -7.23
CA ASP A 236 8.53 -11.90 -6.75
C ASP A 236 8.34 -10.92 -7.92
N CYS A 237 7.08 -10.69 -8.28
CA CYS A 237 6.68 -9.76 -9.33
C CYS A 237 5.82 -8.60 -8.79
N ILE A 238 5.91 -8.33 -7.49
CA ILE A 238 5.15 -7.24 -6.84
C ILE A 238 6.05 -6.25 -6.11
N HIS A 239 7.23 -6.69 -5.65
CA HIS A 239 8.28 -5.82 -5.15
C HIS A 239 9.23 -5.41 -6.27
N TRP A 240 10.09 -4.44 -5.99
CA TRP A 240 10.94 -3.80 -6.98
C TRP A 240 12.41 -3.91 -6.58
N CYS A 241 13.28 -4.09 -7.57
CA CYS A 241 14.72 -4.03 -7.38
C CYS A 241 15.16 -2.64 -6.92
N LEU A 242 16.22 -2.60 -6.10
CA LEU A 242 16.91 -1.38 -5.68
C LEU A 242 18.41 -1.50 -6.00
N PRO A 243 19.02 -0.54 -6.72
CA PRO A 243 18.37 0.57 -7.45
C PRO A 243 17.46 0.05 -8.59
N GLY A 244 16.51 0.86 -9.04
CA GLY A 244 15.53 0.40 -10.02
C GLY A 244 14.47 1.43 -10.41
N PRO A 245 13.41 1.04 -11.14
CA PRO A 245 12.34 1.96 -11.54
C PRO A 245 11.68 2.69 -10.37
N ILE A 246 11.73 2.08 -9.17
CA ILE A 246 11.18 2.62 -7.94
C ILE A 246 11.83 3.93 -7.50
N ASP A 247 13.05 4.22 -7.97
CA ASP A 247 13.77 5.45 -7.65
C ASP A 247 12.99 6.69 -8.13
N ILE A 248 12.19 6.56 -9.19
CA ILE A 248 11.33 7.65 -9.67
C ILE A 248 10.27 8.06 -8.64
N TRP A 249 9.86 7.17 -7.73
CA TRP A 249 8.95 7.54 -6.66
C TRP A 249 9.60 8.53 -5.70
N ASN A 250 10.88 8.34 -5.40
CA ASN A 250 11.61 9.27 -4.54
C ASN A 250 11.82 10.61 -5.24
N ASP A 251 12.12 10.61 -6.54
CA ASP A 251 12.24 11.84 -7.33
C ASP A 251 10.92 12.63 -7.37
N LEU A 252 9.80 11.95 -7.63
CA LEU A 252 8.47 12.56 -7.61
C LEU A 252 8.12 13.10 -6.23
N LEU A 253 8.35 12.31 -5.17
CA LEU A 253 8.10 12.73 -3.79
C LEU A 253 8.91 13.97 -3.46
N PHE A 254 10.21 13.99 -3.81
CA PHE A 254 11.08 15.13 -3.59
C PHE A 254 10.54 16.39 -4.29
N GLN A 255 10.15 16.30 -5.57
CA GLN A 255 9.55 17.42 -6.28
C GLN A 255 8.27 17.91 -5.58
N MET A 256 7.39 17.01 -5.16
CA MET A 256 6.16 17.37 -4.44
C MET A 256 6.42 18.03 -3.07
N MET A 257 7.56 17.74 -2.45
CA MET A 257 7.97 18.40 -1.21
C MET A 257 8.48 19.82 -1.43
N LEU A 258 8.97 20.16 -2.64
CA LEU A 258 9.46 21.49 -2.97
C LEU A 258 8.36 22.52 -3.28
N VAL A 259 7.18 22.08 -3.75
CA VAL A 259 6.06 22.97 -4.18
C VAL A 259 5.00 23.12 -3.10
#